data_AF-A0A7V3K4W5-F1
#
_entry.id   AF-A0A7V3K4W5-F1
#
_cell.length_a   1.000
_cell.length_b   1.000
_cell.length_c   1.000
_cell.angle_alpha   90.00
_cell.angle_beta   90.00
_cell.angle_gamma   90.00
#
_symmetry.space_group_name_H-M   'P 1'
#
loop_
_entity.id
_entity.type
_entity.pdbx_description
1 polymer ?
#
loop_
_entity_poly.entity_id
_entity_poly.type
_entity_poly.pdbx_seq_one_letter_code
_entity_poly.pdbx_strand_id
1 'polypeptide(L)'
;MMRLGLLWLHRRRALLLLMLLALSLGLLGVSPWARGGAPGEPSLEDLAPLPLEGFQRLLVFAPHCDDEALGAGGLILTAGRMGMDVRVVIATNGDGYLFATMDEFRRVYPSPQDFIRMGNLRQQESLEALQFLGVPPEQVLFLSYPDRGLAALWTNNWRASKPYRSPYSRADRSPYPLTYNPQAVYAGEHLLADLLSILESFRPDLVVYPHPNDTHPDHWSLSAFVRLALALAQQRDPGYRPHAYAYLVHRPGFPNGRGFHPEGGLLPPAPLFQVTPRWFRLDLSEGDALRKWAAIQAYRSQFRLMRTFLESFARDNELFAEVGSPDLPVLAEGDPRNPSTWRDREGEPIAPVQRDPARDFFGRDVVAGGDLVALYAAQRPDGSLVTCAQVRGRATRALVYTLRVKAVGPDGFKDLVARSDRVLHRSFSTTLSGPYACHQIASDVLGRPQFLFVGAEVKGAEPLVLDRAAWQLLEVASP
;
A
#
# COMPACT_ATOMS: atom_id res chain seq x y z
N MET A 1 -16.83 45.46 -5.28
CA MET A 1 -16.49 44.10 -5.77
C MET A 1 -15.26 43.45 -5.09
N MET A 2 -14.42 44.16 -4.33
CA MET A 2 -13.20 43.57 -3.70
C MET A 2 -13.39 42.85 -2.34
N ARG A 3 -14.57 42.90 -1.70
CA ARG A 3 -14.80 42.27 -0.38
C ARG A 3 -15.33 40.83 -0.42
N LEU A 4 -15.89 40.37 -1.53
CA LEU A 4 -16.41 38.99 -1.67
C LEU A 4 -15.33 37.96 -2.01
N GLY A 5 -14.20 38.38 -2.61
CA GLY A 5 -13.08 37.48 -2.96
C GLY A 5 -12.26 37.01 -1.75
N LEU A 6 -12.09 37.85 -0.72
CA LEU A 6 -11.33 37.48 0.49
C LEU A 6 -12.09 36.48 1.39
N LEU A 7 -13.41 36.60 1.51
CA LEU A 7 -14.25 35.67 2.28
C LEU A 7 -14.29 34.26 1.63
N TRP A 8 -14.17 34.18 0.31
CA TRP A 8 -14.13 32.92 -0.43
C TRP A 8 -12.77 32.21 -0.30
N LEU A 9 -11.66 32.95 -0.27
CA LEU A 9 -10.32 32.40 0.00
C LEU A 9 -10.17 31.92 1.46
N HIS A 10 -10.74 32.64 2.43
CA HIS A 10 -10.65 32.23 3.84
C HIS A 10 -11.43 30.94 4.15
N ARG A 11 -12.58 30.71 3.52
CA ARG A 11 -13.35 29.46 3.68
C ARG A 11 -12.63 28.24 3.09
N ARG A 12 -11.97 28.37 1.94
CA ARG A 12 -11.13 27.29 1.36
C ARG A 12 -9.89 26.99 2.22
N ARG A 13 -9.27 28.01 2.83
CA ARG A 13 -8.13 27.84 3.73
C ARG A 13 -8.53 27.15 5.04
N ALA A 14 -9.70 27.46 5.60
CA ALA A 14 -10.23 26.78 6.79
C ALA A 14 -10.58 25.31 6.52
N LEU A 15 -11.13 24.99 5.33
CA LEU A 15 -11.41 23.61 4.92
C LEU A 15 -10.14 22.79 4.61
N LEU A 16 -9.11 23.40 4.01
CA LEU A 16 -7.79 22.77 3.84
C LEU A 16 -7.09 22.55 5.19
N LEU A 17 -7.20 23.50 6.13
CA LEU A 17 -6.70 23.36 7.49
C LEU A 17 -7.43 22.25 8.27
N LEU A 18 -8.75 22.09 8.08
CA LEU A 18 -9.54 21.01 8.70
C LEU A 18 -9.29 19.64 8.06
N MET A 19 -9.10 19.55 6.74
CA MET A 19 -8.71 18.29 6.07
C MET A 19 -7.29 17.85 6.41
N LEU A 20 -6.37 18.80 6.63
CA LEU A 20 -5.02 18.51 7.09
C LEU A 20 -4.99 18.22 8.60
N LEU A 21 -5.89 18.82 9.38
CA LEU A 21 -6.10 18.44 10.78
C LEU A 21 -6.62 17.00 10.88
N ALA A 22 -7.46 16.55 9.96
CA ALA A 22 -7.94 15.15 9.92
C ALA A 22 -6.82 14.15 9.56
N LEU A 23 -5.80 14.56 8.80
CA LEU A 23 -4.57 13.77 8.61
C LEU A 23 -3.65 13.83 9.84
N SER A 24 -3.67 14.92 10.61
CA SER A 24 -2.87 15.06 11.83
C SER A 24 -3.56 14.57 13.11
N LEU A 25 -4.88 14.35 13.12
CA LEU A 25 -5.63 13.83 14.27
C LEU A 25 -5.52 12.31 14.43
N GLY A 26 -4.93 11.62 13.44
CA GLY A 26 -4.34 10.28 13.63
C GLY A 26 -3.09 10.27 14.52
N LEU A 27 -2.62 11.44 15.01
CA LEU A 27 -1.48 11.56 15.93
C LEU A 27 -1.84 11.83 17.40
N LEU A 28 -3.12 11.98 17.76
CA LEU A 28 -3.52 12.28 19.16
C LEU A 28 -4.32 11.18 19.85
N GLY A 29 -4.35 9.97 19.29
CA GLY A 29 -4.88 8.80 20.00
C GLY A 29 -3.93 8.35 21.11
N VAL A 30 -3.99 9.01 22.27
CA VAL A 30 -3.59 8.38 23.54
C VAL A 30 -4.61 7.28 23.78
N SER A 31 -4.27 6.04 23.40
CA SER A 31 -5.06 4.88 23.79
C SER A 31 -4.67 4.53 25.23
N PRO A 32 -5.59 4.56 26.21
CA PRO A 32 -5.30 4.08 27.55
C PRO A 32 -5.40 2.54 27.52
N TRP A 33 -4.37 1.88 27.00
CA TRP A 33 -4.24 0.42 27.11
C TRP A 33 -3.07 0.14 28.03
N ALA A 34 -3.35 0.28 29.32
CA ALA A 34 -2.55 -0.31 30.37
C ALA A 34 -2.97 -1.79 30.50
N ARG A 35 -2.01 -2.68 30.21
CA ARG A 35 -1.83 -4.04 30.72
C ARG A 35 -3.10 -4.87 30.99
N GLY A 36 -3.40 -5.76 30.05
CA GLY A 36 -4.30 -6.90 30.22
C GLY A 36 -4.84 -7.35 28.86
N GLY A 37 -4.27 -8.41 28.28
CA GLY A 37 -4.60 -8.87 26.93
C GLY A 37 -6.08 -9.15 26.76
N ALA A 38 -6.74 -8.37 25.90
CA ALA A 38 -8.10 -8.65 25.48
C ALA A 38 -8.10 -9.85 24.51
N PRO A 39 -9.16 -10.68 24.48
CA PRO A 39 -9.23 -11.80 23.55
C PRO A 39 -9.07 -11.33 22.10
N GLY A 40 -8.07 -11.87 21.40
CA GLY A 40 -7.77 -11.56 20.00
C GLY A 40 -6.64 -10.56 19.76
N GLU A 41 -5.95 -10.09 20.80
CA GLU A 41 -4.66 -9.40 20.65
C GLU A 41 -3.51 -10.38 20.43
N PRO A 42 -2.62 -10.15 19.45
CA PRO A 42 -1.46 -10.99 19.23
C PRO A 42 -0.42 -10.79 20.35
N SER A 43 0.33 -11.84 20.64
CA SER A 43 1.53 -11.84 21.48
C SER A 43 2.77 -12.15 20.64
N LEU A 44 3.97 -11.97 21.20
CA LEU A 44 5.21 -12.33 20.49
C LEU A 44 5.33 -13.85 20.24
N GLU A 45 4.69 -14.67 21.07
CA GLU A 45 4.66 -16.13 20.92
C GLU A 45 3.82 -16.58 19.72
N ASP A 46 2.86 -15.75 19.30
CA ASP A 46 2.04 -16.00 18.11
C ASP A 46 2.80 -15.73 16.79
N LEU A 47 4.00 -15.12 16.87
CA LEU A 47 4.79 -14.72 15.72
C LEU A 47 5.95 -15.70 15.47
N ALA A 48 5.93 -16.33 14.30
CA ALA A 48 7.02 -17.21 13.89
C ALA A 48 8.32 -16.42 13.65
N PRO A 49 9.50 -16.97 13.94
CA PRO A 49 10.75 -16.36 13.51
C PRO A 49 10.79 -16.23 11.97
N LEU A 50 11.30 -15.10 11.48
CA LEU A 50 11.50 -14.88 10.04
C LEU A 50 12.58 -15.83 9.51
N PRO A 51 12.26 -16.75 8.58
CA PRO A 51 13.27 -17.64 8.03
C PRO A 51 14.17 -16.87 7.06
N LEU A 52 15.48 -16.89 7.31
CA LEU A 52 16.47 -16.21 6.47
C LEU A 52 17.51 -17.16 5.86
N GLU A 53 17.56 -18.42 6.30
CA GLU A 53 18.53 -19.40 5.82
C GLU A 53 18.35 -19.70 4.33
N GLY A 54 19.48 -19.81 3.60
CA GLY A 54 19.50 -20.18 2.19
C GLY A 54 19.31 -19.03 1.20
N PHE A 55 18.80 -17.87 1.62
CA PHE A 55 18.72 -16.68 0.76
C PHE A 55 20.10 -16.08 0.51
N GLN A 56 20.32 -15.56 -0.69
CA GLN A 56 21.59 -14.95 -1.11
C GLN A 56 21.41 -13.49 -1.55
N ARG A 57 20.19 -13.07 -1.92
CA ARG A 57 19.94 -11.75 -2.52
C ARG A 57 18.63 -11.15 -2.02
N LEU A 58 18.76 -10.11 -1.19
CA LEU A 58 17.64 -9.36 -0.63
C LEU A 58 17.36 -8.10 -1.47
N LEU A 59 16.11 -7.94 -1.88
CA LEU A 59 15.60 -6.69 -2.46
C LEU A 59 14.53 -6.07 -1.57
N VAL A 60 14.77 -4.85 -1.08
CA VAL A 60 13.81 -4.07 -0.29
C VAL A 60 13.17 -2.99 -1.15
N PHE A 61 11.85 -2.96 -1.24
CA PHE A 61 11.08 -1.88 -1.84
C PHE A 61 10.51 -0.96 -0.76
N ALA A 62 10.84 0.32 -0.85
CA ALA A 62 10.41 1.40 0.03
C ALA A 62 9.58 2.45 -0.73
N PRO A 63 8.39 2.85 -0.24
CA PRO A 63 7.58 3.90 -0.87
C PRO A 63 8.27 5.25 -0.86
N HIS A 64 8.84 5.65 0.27
CA HIS A 64 9.54 6.91 0.45
C HIS A 64 10.89 6.70 1.14
N CYS A 65 11.68 7.78 1.14
CA CYS A 65 12.95 7.92 1.84
C CYS A 65 12.77 7.91 3.37
N ASP A 66 12.82 6.74 4.01
CA ASP A 66 12.73 6.45 5.46
C ASP A 66 12.14 5.06 5.68
N ASP A 67 11.17 4.66 4.84
CA ASP A 67 10.44 3.40 4.94
C ASP A 67 11.37 2.16 4.90
N GLU A 68 12.49 2.23 4.18
CA GLU A 68 13.50 1.17 4.15
C GLU A 68 14.11 0.92 5.54
N ALA A 69 14.37 2.00 6.29
CA ALA A 69 14.93 1.92 7.62
C ALA A 69 13.86 1.62 8.67
N LEU A 70 12.64 2.18 8.52
CA LEU A 70 11.54 1.94 9.45
C LEU A 70 11.06 0.48 9.38
N GLY A 71 10.82 -0.03 8.17
CA GLY A 71 10.22 -1.33 7.93
C GLY A 71 11.20 -2.50 7.89
N ALA A 72 12.45 -2.27 7.48
CA ALA A 72 13.40 -3.35 7.20
C ALA A 72 14.86 -3.05 7.60
N GLY A 73 15.12 -2.04 8.43
CA GLY A 73 16.49 -1.67 8.80
C GLY A 73 17.26 -2.77 9.53
N GLY A 74 16.58 -3.51 10.41
CA GLY A 74 17.12 -4.67 11.10
C GLY A 74 17.34 -5.87 10.17
N LEU A 75 16.42 -6.10 9.23
CA LEU A 75 16.57 -7.09 8.17
C LEU A 75 17.77 -6.79 7.28
N ILE A 76 17.98 -5.54 6.87
CA ILE A 76 19.13 -5.11 6.07
C ILE A 76 20.44 -5.42 6.81
N LEU A 77 20.52 -5.06 8.11
CA LEU A 77 21.69 -5.37 8.96
C LEU A 77 21.94 -6.88 9.05
N THR A 78 20.88 -7.66 9.27
CA THR A 78 20.96 -9.11 9.43
C THR A 78 21.39 -9.78 8.13
N ALA A 79 20.77 -9.42 7.00
CA ALA A 79 21.10 -9.92 5.68
C ALA A 79 22.56 -9.61 5.29
N GLY A 80 23.03 -8.39 5.56
CA GLY A 80 24.43 -8.01 5.32
C GLY A 80 25.42 -8.86 6.12
N ARG A 81 25.12 -9.15 7.40
CA ARG A 81 25.95 -10.05 8.22
C ARG A 81 25.94 -11.50 7.75
N MET A 82 24.83 -11.94 7.16
CA MET A 82 24.70 -13.25 6.53
C MET A 82 25.39 -13.32 5.15
N GLY A 83 25.96 -12.22 4.66
CA GLY A 83 26.65 -12.17 3.38
C GLY A 83 25.71 -12.11 2.16
N MET A 84 24.44 -11.75 2.35
CA MET A 84 23.52 -11.52 1.24
C MET A 84 23.92 -10.27 0.44
N ASP A 85 23.75 -10.29 -0.88
CA ASP A 85 23.76 -9.06 -1.69
C ASP A 85 22.44 -8.31 -1.42
N VAL A 86 22.52 -7.12 -0.83
CA VAL A 86 21.35 -6.34 -0.44
C VAL A 86 21.18 -5.17 -1.39
N ARG A 87 19.97 -4.98 -1.93
CA ARG A 87 19.61 -3.78 -2.67
C ARG A 87 18.34 -3.16 -2.12
N VAL A 88 18.30 -1.82 -2.18
CA VAL A 88 17.15 -1.04 -1.72
C VAL A 88 16.63 -0.21 -2.89
N VAL A 89 15.34 -0.28 -3.14
CA VAL A 89 14.63 0.47 -4.18
C VAL A 89 13.65 1.41 -3.51
N ILE A 90 13.84 2.70 -3.69
CA ILE A 90 12.98 3.74 -3.14
C ILE A 90 12.10 4.31 -4.26
N ALA A 91 10.79 4.12 -4.17
CA ALA A 91 9.86 4.41 -5.26
C ALA A 91 9.65 5.91 -5.47
N THR A 92 9.55 6.69 -4.38
CA THR A 92 9.35 8.14 -4.41
C THR A 92 10.36 8.84 -3.51
N ASN A 93 10.68 10.11 -3.81
CA ASN A 93 11.64 10.86 -3.01
C ASN A 93 11.00 11.57 -1.79
N GLY A 94 9.72 11.29 -1.50
CA GLY A 94 9.01 11.89 -0.36
C GLY A 94 8.88 13.42 -0.44
N ASP A 95 8.85 13.97 -1.66
CA ASP A 95 8.88 15.40 -1.96
C ASP A 95 7.52 16.10 -1.88
N GLY A 96 6.43 15.37 -1.67
CA GLY A 96 5.06 15.86 -1.57
C GLY A 96 4.62 16.20 -0.14
N TYR A 97 5.50 16.04 0.86
CA TYR A 97 5.16 16.38 2.24
C TYR A 97 5.20 17.89 2.50
N LEU A 98 4.04 18.53 2.32
CA LEU A 98 3.85 19.97 2.46
C LEU A 98 4.41 20.55 3.76
N PHE A 99 4.06 19.98 4.91
CA PHE A 99 4.45 20.56 6.20
C PHE A 99 5.95 20.45 6.48
N ALA A 100 6.57 19.30 6.17
CA ALA A 100 8.02 19.18 6.27
C ALA A 100 8.72 20.17 5.33
N THR A 101 8.21 20.36 4.11
CA THR A 101 8.77 21.32 3.15
C THR A 101 8.64 22.77 3.64
N MET A 102 7.50 23.11 4.25
CA MET A 102 7.29 24.43 4.86
C MET A 102 8.25 24.68 6.03
N ASP A 103 8.42 23.69 6.90
CA ASP A 103 9.25 23.77 8.10
C ASP A 103 10.75 23.80 7.79
N GLU A 104 11.21 22.94 6.88
CA GLU A 104 12.60 22.82 6.47
C GLU A 104 13.10 24.10 5.79
N PHE A 105 12.37 24.59 4.79
CA PHE A 105 12.76 25.78 4.04
C PHE A 105 12.23 27.09 4.62
N ARG A 106 11.52 27.04 5.76
CA ARG A 106 10.88 28.19 6.41
C ARG A 106 10.01 29.01 5.45
N ARG A 107 9.20 28.32 4.64
CA ARG A 107 8.32 28.90 3.62
C ARG A 107 6.86 28.63 3.98
N VAL A 108 6.03 29.67 4.08
CA VAL A 108 4.58 29.49 4.28
C VAL A 108 3.90 28.92 3.03
N TYR A 109 4.41 29.24 1.84
CA TYR A 109 3.93 28.75 0.56
C TYR A 109 5.10 28.22 -0.26
N PRO A 110 5.45 26.93 -0.12
CA PRO A 110 6.52 26.32 -0.89
C PRO A 110 6.22 26.37 -2.39
N SER A 111 7.24 26.70 -3.17
CA SER A 111 7.25 26.63 -4.63
C SER A 111 7.51 25.18 -5.10
N PRO A 112 7.25 24.87 -6.38
CA PRO A 112 7.61 23.56 -6.95
C PRO A 112 9.09 23.21 -6.79
N GLN A 113 9.97 24.21 -6.88
CA GLN A 113 11.40 24.01 -6.69
C GLN A 113 11.74 23.64 -5.24
N ASP A 114 11.00 24.15 -4.25
CA ASP A 114 11.22 23.80 -2.84
C ASP A 114 10.89 22.33 -2.59
N PHE A 115 9.82 21.80 -3.21
CA PHE A 115 9.53 20.37 -3.17
C PHE A 115 10.63 19.52 -3.84
N ILE A 116 11.11 19.93 -5.02
CA ILE A 116 12.25 19.24 -5.67
C ILE A 116 13.51 19.28 -4.77
N ARG A 117 13.77 20.38 -4.06
CA ARG A 117 14.87 20.43 -3.09
C ARG A 117 14.64 19.49 -1.90
N MET A 118 13.41 19.37 -1.41
CA MET A 118 13.05 18.40 -0.37
C MET A 118 13.35 16.98 -0.82
N GLY A 119 12.95 16.60 -2.04
CA GLY A 119 13.26 15.27 -2.58
C GLY A 119 14.76 15.00 -2.67
N ASN A 120 15.56 15.95 -3.17
CA ASN A 120 17.03 15.79 -3.22
C ASN A 120 17.64 15.64 -1.82
N LEU A 121 17.17 16.43 -0.84
CA LEU A 121 17.61 16.31 0.55
C LEU A 121 17.31 14.91 1.10
N ARG A 122 16.08 14.43 0.93
CA ARG A 122 15.66 13.11 1.43
C ARG A 122 16.38 11.94 0.76
N GLN A 123 16.78 12.08 -0.52
CA GLN A 123 17.66 11.10 -1.15
C GLN A 123 19.01 11.01 -0.42
N GLN A 124 19.61 12.14 -0.06
CA GLN A 124 20.87 12.15 0.70
C GLN A 124 20.68 11.58 2.11
N GLU A 125 19.58 11.89 2.78
CA GLU A 125 19.26 11.32 4.11
C GLU A 125 19.13 9.78 4.05
N SER A 126 18.51 9.23 3.00
CA SER A 126 18.40 7.78 2.80
C SER A 126 19.76 7.14 2.53
N LEU A 127 20.61 7.79 1.74
CA LEU A 127 21.98 7.31 1.50
C LEU A 127 22.80 7.30 2.80
N GLU A 128 22.69 8.35 3.63
CA GLU A 128 23.34 8.41 4.95
C GLU A 128 22.79 7.30 5.89
N ALA A 129 21.47 7.14 5.95
CA ALA A 129 20.82 6.10 6.76
C ALA A 129 21.26 4.68 6.35
N LEU A 130 21.22 4.38 5.05
CA LEU A 130 21.57 3.07 4.51
C LEU A 130 23.06 2.77 4.65
N GLN A 131 23.92 3.79 4.61
CA GLN A 131 25.34 3.62 4.92
C GLN A 131 25.55 3.14 6.38
N PHE A 132 24.78 3.64 7.35
CA PHE A 132 24.82 3.13 8.73
C PHE A 132 24.37 1.66 8.83
N LEU A 133 23.52 1.21 7.91
CA LEU A 133 23.03 -0.16 7.82
C LEU A 133 23.92 -1.07 6.96
N GLY A 134 25.02 -0.54 6.43
CA GLY A 134 26.00 -1.30 5.64
C GLY A 134 25.66 -1.43 4.15
N VAL A 135 24.71 -0.65 3.63
CA VAL A 135 24.35 -0.63 2.21
C VAL A 135 25.04 0.58 1.55
N PRO A 136 25.99 0.38 0.62
CA PRO A 136 26.65 1.45 -0.09
C PRO A 136 25.74 2.10 -1.14
N PRO A 137 25.99 3.36 -1.54
CA PRO A 137 25.12 4.13 -2.44
C PRO A 137 24.78 3.44 -3.78
N GLU A 138 25.70 2.66 -4.34
CA GLU A 138 25.52 1.93 -5.60
C GLU A 138 24.47 0.81 -5.52
N GLN A 139 24.11 0.37 -4.31
CA GLN A 139 23.06 -0.62 -4.04
C GLN A 139 21.70 0.04 -3.74
N VAL A 140 21.61 1.37 -3.83
CA VAL A 140 20.39 2.14 -3.59
C VAL A 140 19.85 2.72 -4.90
N LEU A 141 18.64 2.33 -5.27
CA LEU A 141 17.98 2.73 -6.52
C LEU A 141 16.80 3.66 -6.22
N PHE A 142 16.91 4.93 -6.60
CA PHE A 142 15.79 5.86 -6.52
C PHE A 142 15.00 5.86 -7.82
N LEU A 143 13.76 5.36 -7.80
CA LEU A 143 12.90 5.40 -8.99
C LEU A 143 12.37 6.81 -9.27
N SER A 144 12.24 7.64 -8.23
CA SER A 144 11.83 9.04 -8.31
C SER A 144 10.45 9.26 -8.97
N TYR A 145 9.53 8.31 -8.79
CA TYR A 145 8.11 8.52 -9.11
C TYR A 145 7.48 9.51 -8.12
N PRO A 146 6.31 10.10 -8.44
CA PRO A 146 5.81 11.24 -7.68
C PRO A 146 5.27 10.79 -6.31
N ASP A 147 5.77 11.40 -5.24
CA ASP A 147 5.19 11.27 -3.90
C ASP A 147 3.70 11.67 -3.92
N ARG A 148 2.87 10.89 -3.22
CA ARG A 148 1.39 10.95 -3.22
C ARG A 148 0.74 10.65 -4.57
N GLY A 149 1.52 10.14 -5.51
CA GLY A 149 1.11 9.90 -6.89
C GLY A 149 1.02 8.43 -7.30
N LEU A 150 1.61 7.48 -6.56
CA LEU A 150 1.63 6.07 -6.98
C LEU A 150 0.23 5.47 -7.06
N ALA A 151 -0.65 5.84 -6.13
CA ALA A 151 -2.06 5.47 -6.18
C ALA A 151 -2.75 5.97 -7.47
N ALA A 152 -2.39 7.16 -7.96
CA ALA A 152 -2.91 7.70 -9.21
C ALA A 152 -2.33 6.96 -10.42
N LEU A 153 -1.05 6.59 -10.40
CA LEU A 153 -0.42 5.76 -11.43
C LEU A 153 -1.14 4.41 -11.56
N TRP A 154 -1.47 3.79 -10.43
CA TRP A 154 -2.23 2.55 -10.41
C TRP A 154 -3.65 2.77 -10.95
N THR A 155 -4.37 3.78 -10.47
CA THR A 155 -5.84 3.86 -10.66
C THR A 155 -6.33 4.68 -11.85
N ASN A 156 -5.59 5.69 -12.31
CA ASN A 156 -6.09 6.69 -13.28
C ASN A 156 -5.06 7.07 -14.37
N ASN A 157 -3.78 6.83 -14.12
CA ASN A 157 -2.64 7.26 -14.92
C ASN A 157 -1.74 6.06 -15.28
N TRP A 158 -2.35 4.98 -15.76
CA TRP A 158 -1.60 3.79 -16.16
C TRP A 158 -0.71 4.03 -17.38
N ARG A 159 -1.26 4.67 -18.42
CA ARG A 159 -0.59 4.83 -19.72
C ARG A 159 0.37 6.02 -19.74
N ALA A 160 1.55 5.84 -20.32
CA ALA A 160 2.56 6.88 -20.54
C ALA A 160 2.06 8.01 -21.44
N SER A 161 1.08 7.73 -22.30
CA SER A 161 0.39 8.76 -23.11
C SER A 161 -0.45 9.74 -22.28
N LYS A 162 -0.69 9.45 -20.99
CA LYS A 162 -1.44 10.29 -20.06
C LYS A 162 -0.72 10.31 -18.69
N PRO A 163 0.48 10.90 -18.63
CA PRO A 163 1.26 10.88 -17.41
C PRO A 163 0.56 11.68 -16.31
N TYR A 164 0.80 11.28 -15.07
CA TYR A 164 0.42 12.03 -13.90
C TYR A 164 1.31 13.26 -13.75
N ARG A 165 0.72 14.41 -13.42
CA ARG A 165 1.46 15.62 -13.13
C ARG A 165 1.38 15.93 -11.64
N SER A 166 2.51 15.92 -10.95
CA SER A 166 2.57 16.18 -9.51
C SER A 166 2.01 17.57 -9.18
N PRO A 167 1.09 17.72 -8.21
CA PRO A 167 0.63 19.02 -7.76
C PRO A 167 1.72 19.80 -7.00
N TYR A 168 2.78 19.11 -6.55
CA TYR A 168 3.88 19.66 -5.76
C TYR A 168 5.01 20.15 -6.67
N SER A 169 5.74 19.22 -7.29
CA SER A 169 6.87 19.53 -8.17
C SER A 169 6.45 20.05 -9.56
N ARG A 170 5.17 19.93 -9.93
CA ARG A 170 4.62 20.26 -11.26
C ARG A 170 5.22 19.46 -12.42
N ALA A 171 6.04 18.45 -12.12
CA ALA A 171 6.65 17.57 -13.09
C ALA A 171 5.75 16.37 -13.42
N ASP A 172 5.97 15.80 -14.60
CA ASP A 172 5.35 14.56 -15.09
C ASP A 172 6.40 13.46 -15.40
N ARG A 173 7.64 13.70 -14.96
CA ARG A 173 8.84 12.86 -15.06
C ARG A 173 9.79 13.25 -13.93
N SER A 174 10.77 12.41 -13.63
CA SER A 174 11.76 12.69 -12.59
C SER A 174 12.53 13.99 -12.87
N PRO A 175 12.48 15.00 -11.98
CA PRO A 175 13.34 16.19 -12.05
C PRO A 175 14.69 15.98 -11.34
N TYR A 176 15.00 14.76 -10.89
CA TYR A 176 16.14 14.47 -10.02
C TYR A 176 17.33 13.92 -10.81
N PRO A 177 18.57 14.39 -10.54
CA PRO A 177 19.76 13.82 -11.15
C PRO A 177 19.97 12.35 -10.76
N LEU A 178 19.72 12.00 -9.50
CA LEU A 178 19.79 10.64 -8.99
C LEU A 178 18.42 9.95 -9.22
N THR A 179 18.30 9.28 -10.36
CA THR A 179 17.06 8.61 -10.78
C THR A 179 17.39 7.37 -11.60
N TYR A 180 16.70 6.26 -11.36
CA TYR A 180 16.93 4.98 -12.03
C TYR A 180 16.71 5.08 -13.54
N ASN A 181 15.60 5.68 -13.95
CA ASN A 181 15.22 5.83 -15.34
C ASN A 181 14.84 7.29 -15.66
N PRO A 182 15.77 8.11 -16.20
CA PRO A 182 15.48 9.52 -16.52
C PRO A 182 14.52 9.70 -17.69
N GLN A 183 14.24 8.64 -18.47
CA GLN A 183 13.29 8.67 -19.57
C GLN A 183 11.86 8.33 -19.12
N ALA A 184 11.69 7.78 -17.92
CA ALA A 184 10.38 7.43 -17.41
C ALA A 184 9.52 8.69 -17.16
N VAL A 185 8.30 8.68 -17.70
CA VAL A 185 7.23 9.57 -17.26
C VAL A 185 6.46 8.94 -16.10
N TYR A 186 5.75 9.76 -15.33
CA TYR A 186 4.93 9.32 -14.21
C TYR A 186 3.68 8.60 -14.71
N ALA A 187 3.84 7.32 -15.04
CA ALA A 187 2.79 6.44 -15.51
C ALA A 187 2.95 5.03 -14.92
N GLY A 188 1.84 4.34 -14.70
CA GLY A 188 1.84 3.00 -14.11
C GLY A 188 2.62 1.97 -14.93
N GLU A 189 2.52 1.99 -16.26
CA GLU A 189 3.23 1.03 -17.12
C GLU A 189 4.75 1.24 -17.11
N HIS A 190 5.23 2.47 -16.92
CA HIS A 190 6.66 2.74 -16.76
C HIS A 190 7.15 2.29 -15.38
N LEU A 191 6.39 2.57 -14.31
CA LEU A 191 6.75 2.08 -12.97
C LEU A 191 6.82 0.54 -12.96
N LEU A 192 5.82 -0.13 -13.55
CA LEU A 192 5.84 -1.58 -13.67
C LEU A 192 7.06 -2.08 -14.47
N ALA A 193 7.40 -1.42 -15.58
CA ALA A 193 8.54 -1.78 -16.41
C ALA A 193 9.88 -1.62 -15.66
N ASP A 194 10.05 -0.54 -14.88
CA ASP A 194 11.24 -0.34 -14.06
C ASP A 194 11.36 -1.42 -12.97
N LEU A 195 10.26 -1.75 -12.28
CA LEU A 195 10.24 -2.82 -11.28
C LEU A 195 10.59 -4.18 -11.89
N LEU A 196 10.03 -4.52 -13.06
CA LEU A 196 10.37 -5.74 -13.79
C LEU A 196 11.85 -5.77 -14.18
N SER A 197 12.37 -4.67 -14.71
CA SER A 197 13.79 -4.56 -15.08
C SER A 197 14.73 -4.79 -13.89
N ILE A 198 14.36 -4.30 -12.70
CA ILE A 198 15.14 -4.53 -11.47
C ILE A 198 15.05 -6.00 -11.04
N LEU A 199 13.86 -6.60 -11.03
CA LEU A 199 13.69 -8.02 -10.69
C LEU A 199 14.44 -8.93 -11.67
N GLU A 200 14.44 -8.62 -12.95
CA GLU A 200 15.10 -9.40 -14.01
C GLU A 200 16.62 -9.26 -13.99
N SER A 201 17.15 -8.09 -13.62
CA SER A 201 18.60 -7.85 -13.56
C SER A 201 19.21 -8.32 -12.25
N PHE A 202 18.56 -8.04 -11.12
CA PHE A 202 19.06 -8.39 -9.80
C PHE A 202 18.71 -9.83 -9.39
N ARG A 203 17.56 -10.34 -9.87
CA ARG A 203 17.07 -11.70 -9.63
C ARG A 203 17.00 -12.07 -8.14
N PRO A 204 16.51 -11.21 -7.22
CA PRO A 204 16.51 -11.51 -5.79
C PRO A 204 15.83 -12.86 -5.47
N ASP A 205 16.27 -13.54 -4.43
CA ASP A 205 15.57 -14.72 -3.89
C ASP A 205 14.72 -14.38 -2.66
N LEU A 206 14.96 -13.22 -2.04
CA LEU A 206 14.14 -12.63 -0.99
C LEU A 206 13.72 -11.19 -1.37
N VAL A 207 12.42 -10.92 -1.33
CA VAL A 207 11.85 -9.60 -1.64
C VAL A 207 11.02 -9.11 -0.46
N VAL A 208 11.20 -7.85 -0.09
CA VAL A 208 10.44 -7.20 0.98
C VAL A 208 9.79 -5.92 0.47
N TYR A 209 8.52 -5.69 0.77
CA TYR A 209 7.73 -4.57 0.24
C TYR A 209 6.61 -4.15 1.22
N PRO A 210 5.90 -3.03 1.01
CA PRO A 210 4.84 -2.62 1.92
C PRO A 210 3.63 -3.56 1.93
N HIS A 211 2.99 -3.69 3.08
CA HIS A 211 1.78 -4.47 3.27
C HIS A 211 0.60 -3.88 2.49
N PRO A 212 -0.23 -4.68 1.81
CA PRO A 212 -1.34 -4.17 1.00
C PRO A 212 -2.47 -3.52 1.82
N ASN A 213 -2.54 -3.82 3.13
CA ASN A 213 -3.41 -3.14 4.10
C ASN A 213 -2.75 -1.92 4.78
N ASP A 214 -1.59 -1.47 4.31
CA ASP A 214 -1.06 -0.16 4.67
C ASP A 214 -1.98 0.94 4.13
N THR A 215 -2.22 1.95 4.94
CA THR A 215 -3.26 2.95 4.69
C THR A 215 -2.75 4.11 3.83
N HIS A 216 -1.43 4.30 3.76
CA HIS A 216 -0.84 5.36 2.95
C HIS A 216 -0.99 5.08 1.45
N PRO A 217 -1.53 6.02 0.64
CA PRO A 217 -1.66 5.92 -0.82
C PRO A 217 -0.51 5.24 -1.56
N ASP A 218 0.72 5.66 -1.28
CA ASP A 218 1.89 5.12 -1.98
C ASP A 218 2.32 3.73 -1.48
N HIS A 219 2.01 3.36 -0.25
CA HIS A 219 2.40 2.07 0.33
C HIS A 219 1.61 0.91 -0.30
N TRP A 220 0.28 0.92 -0.17
CA TRP A 220 -0.53 -0.17 -0.75
C TRP A 220 -0.47 -0.17 -2.28
N SER A 221 -0.23 0.97 -2.92
CA SER A 221 -0.11 0.99 -4.38
C SER A 221 1.23 0.43 -4.85
N LEU A 222 2.34 0.75 -4.18
CA LEU A 222 3.62 0.08 -4.43
C LEU A 222 3.50 -1.43 -4.18
N SER A 223 2.78 -1.84 -3.12
CA SER A 223 2.46 -3.25 -2.87
C SER A 223 1.78 -3.92 -4.07
N ALA A 224 0.78 -3.26 -4.65
CA ALA A 224 0.09 -3.78 -5.83
C ALA A 224 1.02 -3.89 -7.07
N PHE A 225 1.86 -2.88 -7.31
CA PHE A 225 2.83 -2.89 -8.39
C PHE A 225 3.90 -3.98 -8.23
N VAL A 226 4.48 -4.13 -7.04
CA VAL A 226 5.49 -5.16 -6.75
C VAL A 226 4.91 -6.55 -6.92
N ARG A 227 3.71 -6.81 -6.39
CA ARG A 227 3.02 -8.11 -6.54
C ARG A 227 2.73 -8.43 -8.01
N LEU A 228 2.32 -7.44 -8.80
CA LEU A 228 2.14 -7.62 -10.25
C LEU A 228 3.46 -7.92 -10.96
N ALA A 229 4.53 -7.17 -10.63
CA ALA A 229 5.85 -7.37 -11.21
C ALA A 229 6.40 -8.77 -10.89
N LEU A 230 6.25 -9.24 -9.64
CA LEU A 230 6.61 -10.60 -9.24
C LEU A 230 5.81 -11.63 -10.03
N ALA A 231 4.48 -11.52 -10.10
CA ALA A 231 3.65 -12.47 -10.83
C ALA A 231 4.02 -12.57 -12.32
N LEU A 232 4.27 -11.42 -12.97
CA LEU A 232 4.72 -11.38 -14.37
C LEU A 232 6.13 -11.96 -14.56
N ALA A 233 7.05 -11.71 -13.63
CA ALA A 233 8.39 -12.28 -13.67
C ALA A 233 8.36 -13.81 -13.50
N GLN A 234 7.56 -14.33 -12.57
CA GLN A 234 7.38 -15.77 -12.35
C GLN A 234 6.68 -16.44 -13.54
N GLN A 235 5.73 -15.76 -14.18
CA GLN A 235 5.10 -16.26 -15.41
C GLN A 235 6.09 -16.38 -16.56
N ARG A 236 6.98 -15.39 -16.71
CA ARG A 236 8.01 -15.37 -17.76
C ARG A 236 9.06 -16.45 -17.54
N ASP A 237 9.43 -16.71 -16.28
CA ASP A 237 10.38 -17.75 -15.87
C ASP A 237 9.81 -18.51 -14.65
N PRO A 238 9.12 -19.65 -14.86
CA PRO A 238 8.53 -20.44 -13.78
C PRO A 238 9.53 -20.98 -12.74
N GLY A 239 10.83 -21.01 -13.07
CA GLY A 239 11.91 -21.40 -12.16
C GLY A 239 12.33 -20.28 -11.22
N TYR A 240 11.96 -19.03 -11.51
CA TYR A 240 12.18 -17.90 -10.62
C TYR A 240 11.04 -17.76 -9.64
N ARG A 241 11.26 -18.15 -8.38
CA ARG A 241 10.25 -18.02 -7.32
C ARG A 241 10.86 -17.36 -6.07
N PRO A 242 11.10 -16.04 -6.11
CA PRO A 242 11.54 -15.33 -4.93
C PRO A 242 10.51 -15.47 -3.82
N HIS A 243 11.00 -15.62 -2.59
CA HIS A 243 10.17 -15.49 -1.41
C HIS A 243 9.87 -14.02 -1.18
N ALA A 244 8.64 -13.69 -0.74
CA ALA A 244 8.21 -12.31 -0.63
C ALA A 244 7.47 -12.07 0.69
N TYR A 245 7.94 -11.08 1.46
CA TYR A 245 7.32 -10.66 2.70
C TYR A 245 6.92 -9.20 2.66
N ALA A 246 5.88 -8.85 3.42
CA ALA A 246 5.37 -7.49 3.49
C ALA A 246 5.53 -6.88 4.88
N TYR A 247 6.06 -5.65 4.97
CA TYR A 247 6.16 -4.89 6.22
C TYR A 247 5.08 -3.81 6.31
N LEU A 248 4.78 -3.34 7.52
CA LEU A 248 3.75 -2.33 7.76
C LEU A 248 4.36 -1.05 8.34
N VAL A 249 3.90 0.12 7.88
CA VAL A 249 4.33 1.41 8.44
C VAL A 249 3.13 2.24 8.88
N HIS A 250 2.15 2.47 8.00
CA HIS A 250 1.02 3.34 8.29
C HIS A 250 -0.28 2.56 8.47
N ARG A 251 -0.68 2.37 9.72
CA ARG A 251 -2.00 1.85 10.09
C ARG A 251 -2.47 2.49 11.40
N PRO A 252 -3.78 2.73 11.59
CA PRO A 252 -4.30 3.22 12.87
C PRO A 252 -3.79 2.38 14.04
N GLY A 253 -3.25 3.05 15.06
CA GLY A 253 -2.72 2.40 16.26
C GLY A 253 -1.38 1.68 16.09
N PHE A 254 -0.77 1.71 14.90
CA PHE A 254 0.54 1.10 14.63
C PHE A 254 1.64 2.16 14.40
N PRO A 255 2.85 1.96 14.93
CA PRO A 255 3.18 1.05 16.04
C PRO A 255 2.41 1.38 17.32
N ASN A 256 2.09 0.35 18.11
CA ASN A 256 1.57 0.57 19.46
C ASN A 256 2.71 1.09 20.36
N GLY A 257 2.38 1.98 21.31
CA GLY A 257 3.35 2.58 22.23
C GLY A 257 4.36 3.54 21.59
N ARG A 258 3.90 4.63 20.96
CA ARG A 258 4.77 5.57 20.22
C ARG A 258 5.98 6.12 21.01
N GLY A 259 6.99 6.61 20.29
CA GLY A 259 8.26 7.09 20.82
C GLY A 259 9.35 6.01 20.85
N PHE A 260 10.52 6.37 21.37
CA PHE A 260 11.68 5.50 21.45
C PHE A 260 11.54 4.45 22.58
N HIS A 261 11.34 3.18 22.23
CA HIS A 261 11.45 2.06 23.19
C HIS A 261 12.17 0.86 22.54
N PRO A 262 13.52 0.81 22.61
CA PRO A 262 14.32 -0.19 21.91
C PRO A 262 14.23 -1.59 22.53
N GLU A 263 13.74 -1.72 23.76
CA GLU A 263 13.48 -3.00 24.44
C GLU A 263 12.02 -3.47 24.31
N GLY A 264 11.21 -2.76 23.52
CA GLY A 264 9.82 -3.09 23.29
C GLY A 264 9.63 -3.81 21.96
N GLY A 265 8.85 -4.89 21.97
CA GLY A 265 8.43 -5.58 20.77
C GLY A 265 7.28 -4.91 20.03
N LEU A 266 7.37 -4.89 18.71
CA LEU A 266 6.27 -4.66 17.79
C LEU A 266 5.37 -5.89 17.74
N LEU A 267 4.06 -5.62 17.72
CA LEU A 267 3.01 -6.58 17.47
C LEU A 267 2.17 -6.09 16.29
N PRO A 268 1.67 -6.98 15.42
CA PRO A 268 0.79 -6.59 14.34
C PRO A 268 -0.51 -6.00 14.91
N PRO A 269 -1.18 -5.07 14.22
CA PRO A 269 -2.46 -4.55 14.69
C PRO A 269 -3.49 -5.68 14.82
N ALA A 270 -4.13 -5.81 15.98
CA ALA A 270 -5.02 -6.94 16.28
C ALA A 270 -6.13 -7.15 15.22
N PRO A 271 -6.83 -6.11 14.71
CA PRO A 271 -7.83 -6.30 13.65
C PRO A 271 -7.23 -6.87 12.36
N LEU A 272 -5.99 -6.51 12.04
CA LEU A 272 -5.30 -7.03 10.86
C LEU A 272 -4.80 -8.46 11.07
N PHE A 273 -4.26 -8.75 12.25
CA PHE A 273 -3.80 -10.10 12.62
C PHE A 273 -4.93 -11.14 12.51
N GLN A 274 -6.15 -10.78 12.90
CA GLN A 274 -7.31 -11.67 12.81
C GLN A 274 -7.69 -12.10 11.38
N VAL A 275 -7.43 -11.25 10.38
CA VAL A 275 -7.75 -11.55 8.97
C VAL A 275 -6.54 -11.99 8.16
N THR A 276 -5.33 -11.77 8.69
CA THR A 276 -4.05 -12.16 8.08
C THR A 276 -3.13 -12.65 9.21
N PRO A 277 -3.27 -13.91 9.66
CA PRO A 277 -2.57 -14.37 10.86
C PRO A 277 -1.11 -14.80 10.62
N ARG A 278 -0.67 -14.94 9.36
CA ARG A 278 0.70 -15.37 9.02
C ARG A 278 1.69 -14.20 9.11
N TRP A 279 2.10 -13.90 10.33
CA TRP A 279 3.14 -12.92 10.64
C TRP A 279 4.41 -13.58 11.13
N PHE A 280 5.52 -12.94 10.83
CA PHE A 280 6.86 -13.31 11.21
C PHE A 280 7.53 -12.16 11.94
N ARG A 281 8.37 -12.50 12.91
CA ARG A 281 9.23 -11.55 13.61
C ARG A 281 10.69 -11.80 13.30
N LEU A 282 11.44 -10.72 13.10
CA LEU A 282 12.90 -10.75 13.13
C LEU A 282 13.34 -10.10 14.44
N ASP A 283 13.95 -10.87 15.33
CA ASP A 283 14.48 -10.35 16.58
C ASP A 283 15.79 -9.60 16.34
N LEU A 284 15.94 -8.46 17.00
CA LEU A 284 17.11 -7.60 16.94
C LEU A 284 17.83 -7.61 18.28
N SER A 285 19.16 -7.68 18.23
CA SER A 285 19.96 -7.37 19.41
C SER A 285 19.78 -5.89 19.80
N GLU A 286 20.05 -5.54 21.06
CA GLU A 286 20.05 -4.13 21.49
C GLU A 286 20.95 -3.27 20.60
N GLY A 287 22.13 -3.77 20.24
CA GLY A 287 23.05 -3.09 19.33
C GLY A 287 22.46 -2.87 17.92
N ASP A 288 21.64 -3.79 17.42
CA ASP A 288 20.96 -3.64 16.14
C ASP A 288 19.79 -2.66 16.22
N ALA A 289 19.00 -2.72 17.28
CA ALA A 289 17.94 -1.75 17.53
C ALA A 289 18.50 -0.32 17.60
N LEU A 290 19.66 -0.14 18.25
CA LEU A 290 20.36 1.15 18.33
C LEU A 290 20.97 1.59 16.99
N ARG A 291 21.54 0.67 16.20
CA ARG A 291 22.01 1.00 14.83
C ARG A 291 20.87 1.39 13.91
N LYS A 292 19.75 0.64 13.95
CA LYS A 292 18.52 0.99 13.25
C LYS A 292 18.03 2.38 13.67
N TRP A 293 18.02 2.68 14.97
CA TRP A 293 17.67 4.01 15.46
C TRP A 293 18.60 5.11 14.96
N ALA A 294 19.91 4.86 14.90
CA ALA A 294 20.87 5.81 14.33
C ALA A 294 20.60 6.08 12.83
N ALA A 295 20.28 5.04 12.06
CA ALA A 295 19.86 5.19 10.67
C ALA A 295 18.56 6.01 10.55
N ILE A 296 17.56 5.73 11.39
CA ILE A 296 16.32 6.52 11.45
C ILE A 296 16.63 8.00 11.76
N GLN A 297 17.58 8.30 12.64
CA GLN A 297 17.95 9.69 12.95
C GLN A 297 18.61 10.47 11.80
N ALA A 298 19.04 9.81 10.72
CA ALA A 298 19.56 10.48 9.54
C ALA A 298 18.48 11.28 8.77
N TYR A 299 17.20 10.95 8.91
CA TYR A 299 16.08 11.66 8.27
C TYR A 299 15.71 12.98 8.98
N ARG A 300 16.68 13.88 9.13
CA ARG A 300 16.57 15.13 9.91
C ARG A 300 15.41 16.02 9.47
N SER A 301 15.12 16.06 8.16
CA SER A 301 14.02 16.80 7.54
C SER A 301 12.64 16.33 8.03
N GLN A 302 12.52 15.07 8.48
CA GLN A 302 11.28 14.48 8.97
C GLN A 302 11.17 14.57 10.50
N PHE A 303 12.31 14.55 11.20
CA PHE A 303 12.36 14.48 12.67
C PHE A 303 11.62 15.63 13.37
N ARG A 304 11.74 16.87 12.87
CA ARG A 304 11.12 18.04 13.53
C ARG A 304 9.60 17.92 13.66
N LEU A 305 8.94 17.18 12.77
CA LEU A 305 7.50 17.00 12.75
C LEU A 305 7.05 15.59 13.15
N MET A 306 7.89 14.58 12.91
CA MET A 306 7.50 13.17 12.99
C MET A 306 8.33 12.34 13.97
N ARG A 307 9.24 12.95 14.76
CA ARG A 307 10.13 12.24 15.69
C ARG A 307 9.44 11.12 16.47
N THR A 308 8.35 11.41 17.19
CA THR A 308 7.64 10.41 18.01
C THR A 308 7.12 9.22 17.21
N PHE A 309 6.76 9.43 15.94
CA PHE A 309 6.34 8.36 15.03
C PHE A 309 7.56 7.58 14.50
N LEU A 310 8.58 8.25 14.00
CA LEU A 310 9.78 7.61 13.45
C LEU A 310 10.50 6.76 14.50
N GLU A 311 10.66 7.30 15.72
CA GLU A 311 11.29 6.58 16.83
C GLU A 311 10.51 5.34 17.28
N SER A 312 9.22 5.23 16.94
CA SER A 312 8.40 4.06 17.31
C SER A 312 8.74 2.77 16.56
N PHE A 313 9.63 2.86 15.56
CA PHE A 313 10.18 1.72 14.82
C PHE A 313 11.55 1.26 15.33
N ALA A 314 12.15 2.00 16.28
CA ALA A 314 13.33 1.57 17.01
C ALA A 314 12.91 0.64 18.15
N ARG A 315 12.94 -0.67 17.86
CA ARG A 315 12.32 -1.76 18.61
C ARG A 315 13.25 -2.97 18.66
N ASP A 316 12.95 -3.92 19.54
CA ASP A 316 13.74 -5.17 19.66
C ASP A 316 13.38 -6.21 18.57
N ASN A 317 12.43 -5.90 17.69
CA ASN A 317 12.08 -6.74 16.56
C ASN A 317 11.56 -5.92 15.35
N GLU A 318 11.45 -6.61 14.22
CA GLU A 318 10.73 -6.17 13.02
C GLU A 318 9.63 -7.17 12.66
N LEU A 319 8.59 -6.69 11.97
CA LEU A 319 7.42 -7.49 11.60
C LEU A 319 7.27 -7.61 10.10
N PHE A 320 6.99 -8.83 9.67
CA PHE A 320 6.79 -9.19 8.28
C PHE A 320 5.56 -10.09 8.17
N ALA A 321 4.82 -9.99 7.08
CA ALA A 321 3.67 -10.84 6.80
C ALA A 321 3.80 -11.49 5.43
N GLU A 322 3.26 -12.70 5.29
CA GLU A 322 3.15 -13.35 3.99
C GLU A 322 1.80 -13.00 3.36
N VAL A 323 1.84 -12.46 2.14
CA VAL A 323 0.64 -12.03 1.41
C VAL A 323 0.39 -13.01 0.27
N GLY A 324 -0.66 -13.82 0.40
CA GLY A 324 -1.04 -14.80 -0.62
C GLY A 324 -1.67 -14.18 -1.87
N SER A 325 -1.61 -14.95 -2.97
CA SER A 325 -2.35 -14.69 -4.21
C SER A 325 -3.15 -15.95 -4.54
N PRO A 326 -4.41 -16.05 -4.08
CA PRO A 326 -5.20 -17.25 -4.28
C PRO A 326 -5.62 -17.37 -5.76
N ASP A 327 -5.88 -18.60 -6.19
CA ASP A 327 -6.51 -18.86 -7.48
C ASP A 327 -7.91 -18.22 -7.52
N LEU A 328 -8.30 -17.77 -8.71
CA LEU A 328 -9.66 -17.30 -8.95
C LEU A 328 -10.63 -18.50 -8.90
N PRO A 329 -11.57 -18.55 -7.94
CA PRO A 329 -12.51 -19.66 -7.84
C PRO A 329 -13.53 -19.62 -8.99
N VAL A 330 -14.12 -20.79 -9.29
CA VAL A 330 -15.20 -20.91 -10.28
C VAL A 330 -16.55 -20.92 -9.56
N LEU A 331 -17.42 -19.98 -9.90
CA LEU A 331 -18.81 -19.93 -9.44
C LEU A 331 -19.67 -20.89 -10.28
N ALA A 332 -19.88 -22.10 -9.78
CA ALA A 332 -20.72 -23.09 -10.45
C ALA A 332 -22.22 -22.82 -10.21
N GLU A 333 -22.60 -22.52 -8.96
CA GLU A 333 -23.99 -22.29 -8.55
C GLU A 333 -24.13 -21.11 -7.57
N GLY A 334 -25.32 -20.49 -7.53
CA GLY A 334 -25.65 -19.38 -6.63
C GLY A 334 -26.08 -18.09 -7.34
N ASP A 335 -26.64 -17.14 -6.60
CA ASP A 335 -26.98 -15.81 -7.14
C ASP A 335 -25.70 -14.95 -7.24
N PRO A 336 -25.30 -14.47 -8.43
CA PRO A 336 -24.14 -13.59 -8.61
C PRO A 336 -24.17 -12.30 -7.76
N ARG A 337 -25.30 -11.94 -7.19
CA ARG A 337 -25.48 -10.75 -6.32
C ARG A 337 -25.46 -11.08 -4.84
N ASN A 338 -25.27 -12.35 -4.47
CA ASN A 338 -25.25 -12.81 -3.09
C ASN A 338 -24.17 -13.89 -2.86
N PRO A 339 -22.94 -13.46 -2.53
CA PRO A 339 -21.82 -14.36 -2.24
C PRO A 339 -22.10 -15.46 -1.21
N SER A 340 -23.03 -15.26 -0.26
CA SER A 340 -23.40 -16.32 0.71
C SER A 340 -23.99 -17.58 0.05
N THR A 341 -24.51 -17.45 -1.17
CA THR A 341 -25.08 -18.56 -1.95
C THR A 341 -24.10 -19.18 -2.93
N TRP A 342 -22.90 -18.63 -3.07
CA TRP A 342 -21.93 -19.10 -4.06
C TRP A 342 -21.39 -20.47 -3.68
N ARG A 343 -21.36 -21.36 -4.67
CA ARG A 343 -20.77 -22.69 -4.59
C ARG A 343 -19.82 -22.94 -5.75
N ASP A 344 -18.71 -23.61 -5.47
CA ASP A 344 -17.77 -24.07 -6.49
C ASP A 344 -18.25 -25.35 -7.19
N ARG A 345 -17.39 -25.96 -8.03
CA ARG A 345 -17.74 -27.15 -8.82
C ARG A 345 -17.96 -28.38 -7.95
N GLU A 346 -17.35 -28.40 -6.77
CA GLU A 346 -17.44 -29.44 -5.77
C GLU A 346 -18.66 -29.25 -4.86
N GLY A 347 -19.36 -28.13 -4.98
CA GLY A 347 -20.53 -27.78 -4.16
C GLY A 347 -20.16 -27.13 -2.82
N GLU A 348 -18.90 -26.71 -2.64
CA GLU A 348 -18.41 -26.08 -1.43
C GLU A 348 -18.59 -24.54 -1.45
N PRO A 349 -18.77 -23.88 -0.29
CA PRO A 349 -18.90 -22.42 -0.23
C PRO A 349 -17.65 -21.68 -0.71
N ILE A 350 -17.81 -20.73 -1.62
CA ILE A 350 -16.71 -19.88 -2.08
C ILE A 350 -16.38 -18.83 -1.01
N ALA A 351 -15.16 -18.90 -0.46
CA ALA A 351 -14.65 -17.96 0.53
C ALA A 351 -14.34 -16.57 -0.08
N PRO A 352 -14.27 -15.49 0.73
CA PRO A 352 -13.73 -14.22 0.29
C PRO A 352 -12.31 -14.37 -0.25
N VAL A 353 -12.01 -13.68 -1.35
CA VAL A 353 -10.64 -13.62 -1.90
C VAL A 353 -9.77 -12.62 -1.13
N GLN A 354 -10.40 -11.64 -0.48
CA GLN A 354 -9.75 -10.68 0.43
C GLN A 354 -10.66 -10.42 1.61
N ARG A 355 -10.14 -10.52 2.82
CA ARG A 355 -10.83 -10.07 4.04
C ARG A 355 -10.32 -8.68 4.40
N ASP A 356 -11.19 -7.85 4.95
CA ASP A 356 -10.85 -6.49 5.38
C ASP A 356 -11.12 -6.36 6.89
N PRO A 357 -10.19 -5.79 7.68
CA PRO A 357 -10.42 -5.58 9.10
C PRO A 357 -11.58 -4.64 9.35
N ALA A 358 -12.59 -5.10 10.10
CA ALA A 358 -13.74 -4.27 10.46
C ALA A 358 -13.41 -3.37 11.67
N ARG A 359 -14.06 -2.19 11.73
CA ARG A 359 -13.98 -1.26 12.89
C ARG A 359 -12.57 -0.83 13.29
N ASP A 360 -11.66 -0.77 12.34
CA ASP A 360 -10.24 -0.50 12.57
C ASP A 360 -9.87 1.00 12.44
N PHE A 361 -10.84 1.88 12.16
CA PHE A 361 -10.68 3.34 12.20
C PHE A 361 -11.82 3.98 13.00
N PHE A 362 -11.47 4.94 13.86
CA PHE A 362 -12.39 5.68 14.74
C PHE A 362 -13.60 6.33 14.04
N GLY A 363 -13.53 6.60 12.72
CA GLY A 363 -14.64 7.16 11.94
C GLY A 363 -15.62 6.13 11.35
N ARG A 364 -15.31 4.83 11.38
CA ARG A 364 -16.07 3.75 10.72
C ARG A 364 -17.20 3.17 11.58
N ASP A 365 -17.19 3.46 12.89
CA ASP A 365 -18.24 2.99 13.80
C ASP A 365 -19.61 3.61 13.53
N VAL A 366 -19.67 4.77 12.86
CA VAL A 366 -20.91 5.56 12.68
C VAL A 366 -21.78 5.06 11.52
N VAL A 367 -21.20 4.47 10.46
CA VAL A 367 -21.95 4.02 9.28
C VAL A 367 -21.54 2.59 8.88
N ALA A 368 -22.21 1.58 9.45
CA ALA A 368 -21.91 0.17 9.17
C ALA A 368 -22.00 -0.22 7.68
N GLY A 369 -22.77 0.53 6.87
CA GLY A 369 -22.82 0.34 5.42
C GLY A 369 -21.60 0.87 4.65
N GLY A 370 -20.68 1.56 5.33
CA GLY A 370 -19.45 2.12 4.76
C GLY A 370 -18.16 1.44 5.23
N ASP A 371 -18.27 0.38 6.03
CA ASP A 371 -17.19 -0.41 6.64
C ASP A 371 -17.09 -1.74 5.87
N LEU A 372 -16.08 -1.87 5.03
CA LEU A 372 -15.83 -3.07 4.22
C LEU A 372 -15.36 -4.21 5.13
N VAL A 373 -15.73 -5.44 4.78
CA VAL A 373 -15.31 -6.63 5.55
C VAL A 373 -14.75 -7.74 4.67
N ALA A 374 -15.12 -7.76 3.38
CA ALA A 374 -14.66 -8.78 2.45
C ALA A 374 -14.85 -8.36 0.99
N LEU A 375 -13.97 -8.86 0.13
CA LEU A 375 -14.15 -8.93 -1.32
C LEU A 375 -14.31 -10.38 -1.76
N TYR A 376 -15.20 -10.58 -2.71
CA TYR A 376 -15.42 -11.84 -3.40
C TYR A 376 -15.17 -11.62 -4.89
N ALA A 377 -14.55 -12.60 -5.53
CA ALA A 377 -14.38 -12.65 -6.96
C ALA A 377 -14.47 -14.11 -7.40
N ALA A 378 -15.19 -14.39 -8.48
CA ALA A 378 -15.30 -15.73 -9.04
C ALA A 378 -15.58 -15.68 -10.54
N GLN A 379 -15.01 -16.63 -11.29
CA GLN A 379 -15.29 -16.82 -12.70
C GLN A 379 -16.51 -17.72 -12.88
N ARG A 380 -17.40 -17.36 -13.80
CA ARG A 380 -18.54 -18.21 -14.19
C ARG A 380 -18.16 -19.14 -15.35
N PRO A 381 -18.90 -20.25 -15.56
CA PRO A 381 -18.64 -21.18 -16.67
C PRO A 381 -18.69 -20.54 -18.07
N ASP A 382 -19.40 -19.42 -18.22
CA ASP A 382 -19.45 -18.62 -19.46
C ASP A 382 -18.22 -17.69 -19.65
N GLY A 383 -17.23 -17.79 -18.76
CA GLY A 383 -16.01 -16.99 -18.73
C GLY A 383 -16.18 -15.59 -18.14
N SER A 384 -17.40 -15.18 -17.76
CA SER A 384 -17.63 -13.88 -17.13
C SER A 384 -17.10 -13.85 -15.69
N LEU A 385 -16.71 -12.68 -15.21
CA LEU A 385 -16.21 -12.47 -13.85
C LEU A 385 -17.29 -11.79 -13.00
N VAL A 386 -17.54 -12.32 -11.81
CA VAL A 386 -18.40 -11.67 -10.82
C VAL A 386 -17.51 -11.17 -9.68
N THR A 387 -17.69 -9.91 -9.30
CA THR A 387 -17.02 -9.33 -8.13
C THR A 387 -18.06 -8.72 -7.18
N CYS A 388 -17.83 -8.88 -5.88
CA CYS A 388 -18.68 -8.31 -4.85
C CYS A 388 -17.84 -7.75 -3.70
N ALA A 389 -18.23 -6.59 -3.18
CA ALA A 389 -17.78 -6.10 -1.89
C ALA A 389 -18.88 -6.34 -0.85
N GLN A 390 -18.49 -6.82 0.33
CA GLN A 390 -19.35 -6.97 1.49
C GLN A 390 -19.02 -5.88 2.51
N VAL A 391 -20.05 -5.28 3.09
CA VAL A 391 -19.92 -4.36 4.23
C VAL A 391 -20.48 -4.98 5.52
N ARG A 392 -20.08 -4.45 6.68
CA ARG A 392 -20.51 -4.93 8.01
C ARG A 392 -22.03 -4.88 8.21
N GLY A 393 -22.69 -3.89 7.62
CA GLY A 393 -24.14 -3.69 7.67
C GLY A 393 -24.84 -3.94 6.34
N ARG A 394 -25.93 -3.19 6.09
CA ARG A 394 -26.62 -3.20 4.79
C ARG A 394 -25.97 -2.18 3.85
N ALA A 395 -25.78 -2.54 2.59
CA ALA A 395 -25.36 -1.60 1.56
C ALA A 395 -26.49 -0.59 1.28
N THR A 396 -26.18 0.70 1.15
CA THR A 396 -27.18 1.77 1.05
C THR A 396 -26.94 2.68 -0.15
N ARG A 397 -28.02 3.23 -0.74
CA ARG A 397 -27.88 4.18 -1.87
C ARG A 397 -27.33 5.56 -1.47
N ALA A 398 -27.17 5.83 -0.18
CA ALA A 398 -26.56 7.06 0.31
C ALA A 398 -25.03 7.07 0.16
N LEU A 399 -24.43 5.90 -0.09
CA LEU A 399 -23.00 5.72 -0.28
C LEU A 399 -22.69 5.28 -1.71
N VAL A 400 -21.46 5.55 -2.13
CA VAL A 400 -20.95 5.13 -3.43
C VAL A 400 -19.97 3.98 -3.23
N TYR A 401 -20.34 2.81 -3.75
CA TYR A 401 -19.49 1.62 -3.79
C TYR A 401 -18.81 1.54 -5.15
N THR A 402 -17.48 1.53 -5.15
CA THR A 402 -16.67 1.36 -6.35
C THR A 402 -16.00 0.01 -6.30
N LEU A 403 -16.26 -0.84 -7.30
CA LEU A 403 -15.51 -2.07 -7.54
C LEU A 403 -14.54 -1.82 -8.68
N ARG A 404 -13.28 -2.25 -8.52
CA ARG A 404 -12.25 -2.14 -9.55
C ARG A 404 -11.69 -3.51 -9.87
N VAL A 405 -11.49 -3.76 -11.15
CA VAL A 405 -10.82 -4.93 -11.67
C VAL A 405 -9.73 -4.48 -12.64
N LYS A 406 -8.50 -4.91 -12.40
CA LYS A 406 -7.40 -4.77 -13.35
C LYS A 406 -7.07 -6.13 -13.91
N ALA A 407 -7.22 -6.27 -15.22
CA ALA A 407 -7.02 -7.52 -15.93
C ALA A 407 -5.74 -7.43 -16.75
N VAL A 408 -4.85 -8.40 -16.56
CA VAL A 408 -3.54 -8.46 -17.21
C VAL A 408 -3.38 -9.80 -17.92
N GLY A 409 -3.06 -9.77 -19.21
CA GLY A 409 -2.86 -10.96 -20.03
C GLY A 409 -2.41 -10.59 -21.44
N PRO A 410 -2.51 -11.53 -22.41
CA PRO A 410 -2.09 -11.30 -23.80
C PRO A 410 -2.82 -10.15 -24.50
N ASP A 411 -4.04 -9.84 -24.05
CA ASP A 411 -4.84 -8.73 -24.57
C ASP A 411 -4.40 -7.36 -23.98
N GLY A 412 -3.31 -7.34 -23.21
CA GLY A 412 -2.76 -6.16 -22.54
C GLY A 412 -3.38 -5.89 -21.17
N PHE A 413 -3.24 -4.64 -20.71
CA PHE A 413 -3.77 -4.17 -19.44
C PHE A 413 -5.14 -3.51 -19.62
N LYS A 414 -6.15 -4.02 -18.90
CA LYS A 414 -7.49 -3.42 -18.85
C LYS A 414 -7.81 -2.95 -17.44
N ASP A 415 -8.37 -1.74 -17.34
CA ASP A 415 -8.83 -1.15 -16.08
C ASP A 415 -10.36 -1.00 -16.13
N LEU A 416 -11.06 -1.79 -15.32
CA LEU A 416 -12.51 -1.89 -15.31
C LEU A 416 -13.03 -1.36 -13.98
N VAL A 417 -13.99 -0.43 -14.04
CA VAL A 417 -14.53 0.25 -12.86
C VAL A 417 -16.05 0.21 -12.90
N ALA A 418 -16.64 -0.35 -11.84
CA ALA A 418 -18.07 -0.35 -11.60
C ALA A 418 -18.42 0.50 -10.39
N ARG A 419 -19.49 1.30 -10.49
CA ARG A 419 -19.93 2.20 -9.42
C ARG A 419 -21.43 2.06 -9.16
N SER A 420 -21.84 2.28 -7.91
CA SER A 420 -23.27 2.28 -7.55
C SER A 420 -23.99 3.60 -7.89
N ASP A 421 -23.27 4.69 -8.16
CA ASP A 421 -23.83 5.96 -8.61
C ASP A 421 -23.87 6.07 -10.14
N ARG A 422 -25.03 6.42 -10.71
CA ARG A 422 -25.23 6.54 -12.17
C ARG A 422 -24.66 7.82 -12.79
N VAL A 423 -23.83 8.57 -12.06
CA VAL A 423 -23.41 9.94 -12.44
C VAL A 423 -22.34 9.93 -13.54
N LEU A 424 -21.58 8.85 -13.70
CA LEU A 424 -20.54 8.74 -14.73
C LEU A 424 -21.00 7.83 -15.87
N HIS A 425 -21.26 8.42 -17.05
CA HIS A 425 -21.62 7.70 -18.28
C HIS A 425 -20.59 6.66 -18.78
N ARG A 426 -19.41 6.56 -18.14
CA ARG A 426 -18.31 5.66 -18.53
C ARG A 426 -18.04 4.52 -17.54
N SER A 427 -18.75 4.42 -16.42
CA SER A 427 -18.58 3.34 -15.45
C SER A 427 -19.70 2.31 -15.57
N PHE A 428 -19.37 1.03 -15.39
CA PHE A 428 -20.39 0.00 -15.24
C PHE A 428 -21.18 0.20 -13.94
N SER A 429 -22.39 -0.39 -13.84
CA SER A 429 -23.24 -0.23 -12.66
C SER A 429 -23.06 -1.39 -11.69
N THR A 430 -22.85 -1.06 -10.41
CA THR A 430 -22.88 -1.99 -9.28
C THR A 430 -24.31 -2.16 -8.79
N THR A 431 -24.74 -3.39 -8.51
CA THR A 431 -26.04 -3.72 -7.93
C THR A 431 -25.91 -3.94 -6.43
N LEU A 432 -26.78 -3.31 -5.64
CA LEU A 432 -26.81 -3.48 -4.18
C LEU A 432 -27.81 -4.57 -3.79
N SER A 433 -27.40 -5.52 -2.96
CA SER A 433 -28.21 -6.62 -2.46
C SER A 433 -27.82 -6.98 -1.02
N GLY A 434 -28.69 -6.68 -0.05
CA GLY A 434 -28.38 -6.91 1.36
C GLY A 434 -27.08 -6.19 1.80
N PRO A 435 -26.06 -6.91 2.31
CA PRO A 435 -24.76 -6.34 2.67
C PRO A 435 -23.78 -6.22 1.49
N TYR A 436 -24.20 -6.57 0.27
CA TYR A 436 -23.31 -6.69 -0.87
C TYR A 436 -23.53 -5.57 -1.89
N ALA A 437 -22.42 -5.15 -2.50
CA ALA A 437 -22.37 -4.38 -3.73
C ALA A 437 -21.64 -5.23 -4.77
N CYS A 438 -22.32 -5.64 -5.84
CA CYS A 438 -21.83 -6.63 -6.80
C CYS A 438 -21.86 -6.12 -8.24
N HIS A 439 -20.93 -6.61 -9.07
CA HIS A 439 -20.88 -6.34 -10.49
C HIS A 439 -20.44 -7.60 -11.26
N GLN A 440 -21.00 -7.79 -12.45
CA GLN A 440 -20.61 -8.85 -13.37
C GLN A 440 -20.01 -8.24 -14.63
N ILE A 441 -18.83 -8.72 -15.01
CA ILE A 441 -18.06 -8.30 -16.17
C ILE A 441 -18.14 -9.42 -17.20
N ALA A 442 -18.68 -9.13 -18.37
CA ALA A 442 -18.78 -10.08 -19.48
C ALA A 442 -17.39 -10.50 -19.98
N SER A 443 -17.28 -11.74 -20.49
CA SER A 443 -16.01 -12.34 -20.91
C SER A 443 -15.34 -11.60 -22.08
N ASP A 444 -16.12 -11.05 -23.01
CA ASP A 444 -15.65 -10.21 -24.11
C ASP A 444 -15.00 -8.90 -23.63
N VAL A 445 -15.58 -8.28 -22.60
CA VAL A 445 -15.04 -7.09 -21.94
C VAL A 445 -13.77 -7.46 -21.16
N LEU A 446 -13.81 -8.53 -20.38
CA LEU A 446 -12.70 -9.00 -19.56
C LEU A 446 -11.49 -9.41 -20.41
N GLY A 447 -11.72 -10.04 -21.55
CA GLY A 447 -10.67 -10.68 -22.37
C GLY A 447 -10.16 -11.97 -21.71
N ARG A 448 -8.88 -12.26 -21.91
CA ARG A 448 -8.21 -13.46 -21.39
C ARG A 448 -7.12 -13.11 -20.38
N PRO A 449 -7.50 -12.63 -19.18
CA PRO A 449 -6.53 -12.33 -18.15
C PRO A 449 -5.84 -13.61 -17.68
N GLN A 450 -4.54 -13.48 -17.41
CA GLN A 450 -3.77 -14.45 -16.63
C GLN A 450 -3.71 -14.02 -15.16
N PHE A 451 -3.77 -12.71 -14.91
CA PHE A 451 -3.82 -12.12 -13.58
C PHE A 451 -4.98 -11.14 -13.47
N LEU A 452 -5.62 -11.16 -12.31
CA LEU A 452 -6.63 -10.17 -11.93
C LEU A 452 -6.23 -9.49 -10.64
N PHE A 453 -6.35 -8.18 -10.60
CA PHE A 453 -6.35 -7.42 -9.36
C PHE A 453 -7.77 -6.95 -9.09
N VAL A 454 -8.31 -7.30 -7.93
CA VAL A 454 -9.63 -6.83 -7.48
C VAL A 454 -9.47 -5.90 -6.28
N GLY A 455 -10.29 -4.85 -6.24
CA GLY A 455 -10.31 -3.90 -5.14
C GLY A 455 -11.68 -3.25 -5.00
N ALA A 456 -11.96 -2.72 -3.81
CA ALA A 456 -13.16 -1.93 -3.59
C ALA A 456 -12.90 -0.70 -2.72
N GLU A 457 -13.69 0.33 -2.95
CA GLU A 457 -13.72 1.57 -2.16
C GLU A 457 -15.18 1.93 -1.86
N VAL A 458 -15.42 2.48 -0.67
CA VAL A 458 -16.70 3.10 -0.29
C VAL A 458 -16.48 4.59 -0.02
N LYS A 459 -17.32 5.43 -0.63
CA LYS A 459 -17.26 6.90 -0.51
C LYS A 459 -18.58 7.46 0.02
N GLY A 460 -18.46 8.52 0.81
CA GLY A 460 -19.60 9.33 1.25
C GLY A 460 -20.03 10.37 0.20
N ALA A 461 -20.91 11.30 0.61
CA ALA A 461 -21.39 12.40 -0.24
C ALA A 461 -20.32 13.46 -0.53
N GLU A 462 -19.29 13.55 0.32
CA GLU A 462 -18.08 14.32 0.09
C GLU A 462 -16.98 13.41 -0.51
N PRO A 463 -15.94 13.94 -1.18
CA PRO A 463 -14.90 13.15 -1.86
C PRO A 463 -14.03 12.26 -0.92
N LEU A 464 -14.42 12.09 0.34
CA LEU A 464 -13.73 11.28 1.33
C LEU A 464 -14.02 9.78 1.09
N VAL A 465 -12.96 9.01 0.90
CA VAL A 465 -12.99 7.54 0.99
C VAL A 465 -13.24 7.18 2.46
N LEU A 466 -14.37 6.52 2.73
CA LEU A 466 -14.69 6.00 4.06
C LEU A 466 -13.88 4.75 4.34
N ASP A 467 -13.80 3.88 3.33
CA ASP A 467 -13.08 2.62 3.41
C ASP A 467 -12.56 2.16 2.05
N ARG A 468 -11.47 1.38 2.08
CA ARG A 468 -10.85 0.73 0.94
C ARG A 468 -10.27 -0.60 1.41
N ALA A 469 -10.73 -1.68 0.78
CA ALA A 469 -10.12 -2.98 0.94
C ALA A 469 -8.77 -3.04 0.22
N ALA A 470 -7.82 -3.78 0.79
CA ALA A 470 -6.57 -4.11 0.13
C ALA A 470 -6.80 -4.68 -1.28
N TRP A 471 -5.94 -4.30 -2.21
CA TRP A 471 -5.95 -4.87 -3.56
C TRP A 471 -5.48 -6.32 -3.51
N GLN A 472 -6.26 -7.23 -4.08
CA GLN A 472 -5.94 -8.65 -4.11
C GLN A 472 -5.58 -9.09 -5.52
N LEU A 473 -4.38 -9.65 -5.68
CA LEU A 473 -3.98 -10.39 -6.87
C LEU A 473 -4.60 -11.78 -6.84
N LEU A 474 -5.19 -12.19 -7.96
CA LEU A 474 -5.75 -13.50 -8.22
C LEU A 474 -5.07 -14.08 -9.45
N GLU A 475 -4.68 -15.35 -9.36
CA GLU A 475 -4.20 -16.11 -10.50
C GLU A 475 -5.40 -16.70 -11.24
N VAL A 476 -5.45 -16.50 -12.56
CA VAL A 476 -6.49 -17.09 -13.40
C VAL A 476 -5.93 -18.39 -13.93
N ALA A 477 -6.56 -19.51 -13.54
CA ALA A 477 -6.18 -20.82 -14.04
C ALA A 477 -6.13 -20.80 -15.58
N SER A 478 -5.05 -21.32 -16.15
CA SER A 478 -4.98 -21.53 -17.59
C SER A 478 -6.05 -22.57 -17.96
N PRO A 479 -6.88 -22.31 -18.98
CA PRO A 479 -7.97 -23.20 -19.37
C PRO A 479 -7.50 -24.58 -19.82
#